data_AF-A0A8J7HPG8-F1
#
_entry.id   AF-A0A8J7HPG8-F1
#
_cell.length_a   1.000
_cell.length_b   1.000
_cell.length_c   1.000
_cell.angle_alpha   90.00
_cell.angle_beta   90.00
_cell.angle_gamma   90.00
#
_symmetry.space_group_name_H-M   'P 1'
#
loop_
_entity.id
_entity.type
_entity.pdbx_description
1 polymer ?
#
loop_
_entity_poly.entity_id
_entity_poly.type
_entity_poly.pdbx_seq_one_letter_code
_entity_poly.pdbx_strand_id
1 'polypeptide(L)'
;MWFWEKDSVEYEIFKKYERALVAIGINVSLDGVQTALEGCTSGLEDAFRSTIDYVLWLHKNEKQVFPNAILIRALQEQWKPMAWQDEYLELPMLESPGQKWWNAAAKMWGYDVRNQLVADVFYSDGTEFIKFTNGKEITVETAWRWEFGRVLEYASS
;
A
#
# COMPACT_ATOMS: atom_id res chain seq x y z
N MET A 1 8.14 -11.20 -17.85
CA MET A 1 7.22 -11.51 -16.74
C MET A 1 6.03 -10.59 -16.89
N TRP A 2 4.91 -11.13 -17.39
CA TRP A 2 3.73 -10.37 -17.80
C TRP A 2 3.08 -9.57 -16.65
N PHE A 3 3.09 -10.13 -15.42
CA PHE A 3 2.55 -9.47 -14.22
C PHE A 3 3.19 -8.10 -13.89
N TRP A 4 4.47 -7.92 -14.19
CA TRP A 4 5.22 -6.70 -13.88
C TRP A 4 5.21 -5.68 -15.03
N GLU A 5 4.48 -5.96 -16.12
CA GLU A 5 4.33 -5.02 -17.22
C GLU A 5 3.38 -3.91 -16.80
N LYS A 6 3.84 -2.66 -16.83
CA LYS A 6 3.09 -1.50 -16.33
C LYS A 6 1.74 -1.28 -17.01
N ASP A 7 1.62 -1.76 -18.25
CA ASP A 7 0.40 -1.66 -19.06
C ASP A 7 -0.52 -2.88 -18.91
N SER A 8 -0.19 -3.83 -18.02
CA SER A 8 -1.00 -5.02 -17.76
C SER A 8 -2.09 -4.74 -16.73
N VAL A 9 -3.22 -5.44 -16.89
CA VAL A 9 -4.36 -5.38 -15.95
C VAL A 9 -3.94 -5.87 -14.57
N GLU A 10 -3.05 -6.87 -14.51
CA GLU A 10 -2.53 -7.46 -13.29
C GLU A 10 -1.69 -6.46 -12.50
N TYR A 11 -0.87 -5.67 -13.19
CA TYR A 11 -0.10 -4.60 -12.56
C TYR A 11 -1.02 -3.53 -11.99
N GLU A 12 -2.05 -3.09 -12.73
CA GLU A 12 -3.02 -2.12 -12.22
C GLU A 12 -3.77 -2.64 -10.98
N ILE A 13 -4.23 -3.90 -11.03
CA ILE A 13 -4.85 -4.56 -9.87
C ILE A 13 -3.86 -4.59 -8.72
N PHE A 14 -2.63 -5.04 -8.94
CA PHE A 14 -1.61 -5.07 -7.90
C PHE A 14 -1.39 -3.70 -7.27
N LYS A 15 -1.20 -2.64 -8.07
CA LYS A 15 -1.00 -1.27 -7.56
C LYS A 15 -2.18 -0.76 -6.73
N LYS A 16 -3.41 -1.16 -7.06
CA LYS A 16 -4.60 -0.84 -6.25
C LYS A 16 -4.53 -1.43 -4.84
N TYR A 17 -4.03 -2.66 -4.68
CA TYR A 17 -4.00 -3.36 -3.39
C TYR A 17 -2.63 -3.35 -2.69
N GLU A 18 -1.55 -2.99 -3.39
CA GLU A 18 -0.16 -3.08 -2.93
C GLU A 18 0.02 -2.49 -1.53
N ARG A 19 -0.52 -1.30 -1.28
CA ARG A 19 -0.40 -0.62 0.02
C ARG A 19 -1.01 -1.44 1.15
N ALA A 20 -2.22 -1.97 0.95
CA ALA A 20 -2.90 -2.76 1.95
C ALA A 20 -2.19 -4.10 2.18
N LEU A 21 -1.69 -4.74 1.11
CA LEU A 21 -0.92 -5.98 1.20
C LEU A 21 0.39 -5.78 1.98
N VAL A 22 1.12 -4.70 1.72
CA VAL A 22 2.34 -4.35 2.47
C VAL A 22 2.01 -4.03 3.93
N ALA A 23 0.92 -3.29 4.19
CA ALA A 23 0.50 -2.92 5.54
C ALA A 23 0.16 -4.13 6.42
N ILE A 24 -0.44 -5.17 5.84
CA ILE A 24 -0.67 -6.44 6.54
C ILE A 24 0.56 -7.33 6.66
N GLY A 25 1.73 -6.90 6.16
CA GLY A 25 3.01 -7.59 6.32
C GLY A 25 3.38 -8.54 5.19
N ILE A 26 2.79 -8.38 3.99
CA ILE A 26 3.21 -9.12 2.80
C ILE A 26 4.50 -8.53 2.25
N ASN A 27 5.49 -9.40 2.04
CA ASN A 27 6.75 -9.06 1.42
C ASN A 27 6.73 -9.54 -0.04
N VAL A 28 6.47 -8.59 -0.95
CA VAL A 28 6.39 -8.84 -2.40
C VAL A 28 7.76 -9.17 -3.01
N SER A 29 8.86 -8.83 -2.32
CA SER A 29 10.22 -9.20 -2.73
C SER A 29 10.59 -10.64 -2.35
N LEU A 30 9.72 -11.37 -1.63
CA LEU A 30 9.95 -12.77 -1.29
C LEU A 30 9.74 -13.66 -2.52
N ASP A 31 10.73 -14.49 -2.84
CA ASP A 31 10.73 -15.36 -4.02
C ASP A 31 9.46 -16.23 -4.16
N GLY A 32 8.99 -16.81 -3.05
CA GLY A 32 7.74 -17.59 -3.04
C GLY A 32 6.49 -16.77 -3.33
N VAL A 33 6.46 -15.49 -2.94
CA VAL A 33 5.34 -14.57 -3.25
C VAL A 33 5.39 -14.17 -4.72
N GLN A 34 6.57 -13.84 -5.25
CA GLN A 34 6.74 -13.51 -6.67
C GLN A 34 6.30 -14.67 -7.57
N THR A 35 6.76 -15.88 -7.25
CA THR A 35 6.39 -17.10 -7.98
C THR A 35 4.87 -17.31 -7.97
N ALA A 36 4.21 -17.10 -6.82
CA ALA A 36 2.77 -17.27 -6.71
C ALA A 36 1.98 -16.20 -7.50
N LEU A 37 2.45 -14.95 -7.51
CA LEU A 37 1.86 -13.85 -8.28
C LEU A 37 1.97 -14.11 -9.79
N GLU A 38 3.14 -14.52 -10.26
CA GLU A 38 3.38 -14.80 -11.68
C GLU A 38 2.63 -16.03 -12.19
N GLY A 39 2.40 -17.01 -11.32
CA GLY A 39 1.60 -18.21 -11.61
C GLY A 39 0.09 -17.99 -11.55
N CYS A 40 -0.38 -16.86 -11.02
CA CYS A 40 -1.80 -16.56 -10.88
C CYS A 40 -2.39 -16.02 -12.18
N THR A 41 -2.95 -16.91 -13.00
CA THR A 41 -3.50 -16.56 -14.33
C THR A 41 -4.92 -16.01 -14.30
N SER A 42 -5.61 -16.09 -13.16
CA SER A 42 -6.98 -15.58 -13.00
C SER A 42 -7.34 -15.43 -11.52
N GLY A 43 -8.29 -14.53 -11.20
CA GLY A 43 -8.78 -14.34 -9.83
C GLY A 43 -7.84 -13.55 -8.92
N LEU A 44 -6.89 -12.80 -9.49
CA LEU A 44 -5.89 -12.03 -8.75
C LEU A 44 -6.53 -11.04 -7.75
N GLU A 45 -7.48 -10.22 -8.23
CA GLU A 45 -8.18 -9.26 -7.38
C GLU A 45 -8.95 -9.95 -6.25
N ASP A 46 -9.60 -11.08 -6.55
CA ASP A 46 -10.33 -11.86 -5.54
C ASP A 46 -9.37 -12.43 -4.48
N ALA A 47 -8.19 -12.90 -4.88
CA ALA A 47 -7.18 -13.41 -3.96
C ALA A 47 -6.63 -12.30 -3.04
N PHE A 48 -6.40 -11.09 -3.56
CA PHE A 48 -5.99 -9.95 -2.73
C PHE A 48 -7.06 -9.55 -1.74
N ARG A 49 -8.31 -9.41 -2.20
CA ARG A 49 -9.46 -9.10 -1.33
C ARG A 49 -9.64 -10.14 -0.23
N SER A 50 -9.60 -11.42 -0.59
CA SER A 50 -9.73 -12.54 0.35
C SER A 50 -8.60 -12.57 1.38
N THR A 51 -7.36 -12.27 0.93
CA THR A 51 -6.20 -12.22 1.81
C THR A 51 -6.35 -11.11 2.85
N ILE A 52 -6.71 -9.89 2.42
CA ILE A 52 -6.90 -8.75 3.30
C ILE A 52 -8.05 -9.03 4.29
N ASP A 53 -9.21 -9.46 3.78
CA ASP A 53 -10.38 -9.82 4.60
C ASP A 53 -10.03 -10.85 5.69
N TYR A 54 -9.33 -11.92 5.30
CA TYR A 54 -8.95 -12.98 6.23
C TYR A 54 -7.94 -12.51 7.28
N VAL A 55 -6.95 -11.70 6.89
CA VAL A 55 -5.98 -11.15 7.86
C VAL A 55 -6.64 -10.19 8.83
N LEU A 56 -7.56 -9.32 8.36
CA LEU A 56 -8.34 -8.45 9.24
C LEU A 56 -9.18 -9.26 10.25
N TRP A 57 -9.80 -10.35 9.78
CA TRP A 57 -10.53 -11.26 10.67
C TRP A 57 -9.62 -11.92 11.70
N LEU A 58 -8.43 -12.39 11.32
CA LEU A 58 -7.47 -12.99 12.24
C LEU A 58 -7.01 -11.99 13.30
N HIS A 59 -6.71 -10.74 12.91
CA HIS A 59 -6.36 -9.67 13.84
C HIS A 59 -7.47 -9.37 14.84
N LYS A 60 -8.71 -9.24 14.36
CA LYS A 60 -9.88 -8.99 15.22
C LYS A 60 -10.10 -10.10 16.26
N ASN A 61 -9.68 -11.32 15.95
CA ASN A 61 -9.83 -12.50 16.82
C ASN A 61 -8.52 -12.86 17.56
N GLU A 62 -7.52 -11.97 17.59
CA GLU A 62 -6.24 -12.14 18.29
C GLU A 62 -5.51 -13.44 17.90
N LYS A 63 -5.63 -13.85 16.63
CA LYS A 63 -4.96 -15.04 16.10
C LYS A 63 -3.61 -14.71 15.49
N GLN A 64 -2.74 -15.71 15.44
CA GLN A 64 -1.46 -15.61 14.75
C GLN A 64 -1.67 -15.41 13.25
N VAL A 65 -0.91 -14.49 12.65
CA VAL A 65 -1.02 -14.11 11.23
C VAL A 65 0.29 -14.44 10.52
N PHE A 66 0.19 -15.10 9.36
CA PHE A 66 1.31 -15.38 8.45
C PHE A 66 0.97 -14.87 7.04
N PRO A 67 1.11 -13.55 6.79
CA PRO A 67 0.52 -12.88 5.62
C PRO A 67 0.99 -13.45 4.28
N ASN A 68 2.30 -13.70 4.14
CA ASN A 68 2.87 -14.27 2.91
C ASN A 68 2.30 -15.67 2.58
N ALA A 69 2.16 -16.53 3.59
CA ALA A 69 1.60 -17.87 3.41
C ALA A 69 0.12 -17.82 3.06
N ILE A 70 -0.62 -16.89 3.67
CA ILE A 70 -2.04 -16.65 3.36
C ILE A 70 -2.19 -16.20 1.91
N LEU A 71 -1.40 -15.21 1.46
CA LEU A 71 -1.46 -14.73 0.07
C LEU A 71 -1.14 -15.85 -0.92
N ILE A 72 -0.02 -16.57 -0.71
CA ILE A 72 0.38 -17.68 -1.59
C ILE A 72 -0.75 -18.69 -1.72
N ARG A 73 -1.38 -19.06 -0.60
CA ARG A 73 -2.49 -19.99 -0.58
C ARG A 73 -3.73 -19.44 -1.29
N ALA A 74 -4.08 -18.18 -1.06
CA ALA A 74 -5.22 -17.53 -1.70
C ALA A 74 -5.06 -17.47 -3.24
N LEU A 75 -3.84 -17.23 -3.73
CA LEU A 75 -3.51 -17.24 -5.16
C LEU A 75 -3.58 -18.66 -5.74
N GLN A 76 -3.00 -19.65 -5.06
CA GLN A 76 -2.97 -21.04 -5.53
C GLN A 76 -4.35 -21.72 -5.52
N GLU A 77 -5.16 -21.43 -4.51
CA GLU A 77 -6.49 -22.01 -4.32
C GLU A 77 -7.61 -21.12 -4.88
N GLN A 78 -7.28 -19.99 -5.51
CA GLN A 78 -8.23 -19.04 -6.10
C GLN A 78 -9.36 -18.64 -5.15
N TRP A 79 -9.00 -18.20 -3.95
CA TRP A 79 -9.97 -17.81 -2.94
C TRP A 79 -10.91 -16.71 -3.45
N LYS A 80 -12.17 -16.79 -3.03
CA LYS A 80 -13.20 -15.81 -3.33
C LYS A 80 -13.51 -14.99 -2.08
N PRO A 81 -13.67 -13.66 -2.21
CA PRO A 81 -13.98 -12.80 -1.08
C PRO A 81 -15.34 -13.20 -0.49
N MET A 82 -15.37 -13.44 0.82
CA MET A 82 -16.61 -13.81 1.52
C MET A 82 -17.30 -12.59 2.16
N ALA A 83 -16.53 -11.66 2.71
CA ALA A 83 -17.05 -10.50 3.42
C ALA A 83 -16.32 -9.20 3.04
N TRP A 84 -15.81 -9.13 1.80
CA TRP A 84 -15.09 -7.94 1.32
C TRP A 84 -15.97 -6.68 1.36
N GLN A 85 -15.38 -5.60 1.85
CA GLN A 85 -15.94 -4.25 1.85
C GLN A 85 -14.87 -3.32 1.28
N ASP A 86 -15.23 -2.49 0.30
CA ASP A 86 -14.25 -1.62 -0.37
C ASP A 86 -13.63 -0.60 0.62
N GLU A 87 -14.38 -0.25 1.67
CA GLU A 87 -13.95 0.59 2.79
C GLU A 87 -12.80 -0.01 3.60
N TYR A 88 -12.50 -1.30 3.45
CA TYR A 88 -11.34 -1.91 4.10
C TYR A 88 -10.04 -1.21 3.72
N LEU A 89 -9.90 -0.76 2.47
CA LEU A 89 -8.70 -0.04 2.02
C LEU A 89 -8.51 1.32 2.72
N GLU A 90 -9.54 1.82 3.39
CA GLU A 90 -9.53 3.08 4.15
C GLU A 90 -9.27 2.85 5.65
N LEU A 91 -9.15 1.59 6.11
CA LEU A 91 -8.93 1.30 7.52
C LEU A 91 -7.59 1.88 8.01
N PRO A 92 -7.54 2.55 9.17
CA PRO A 92 -6.30 3.13 9.70
C PRO A 92 -5.13 2.15 9.86
N MET A 93 -5.41 0.87 10.08
CA MET A 93 -4.39 -0.17 10.18
C MET A 93 -3.77 -0.55 8.83
N LEU A 94 -4.49 -0.29 7.73
CA LEU A 94 -4.06 -0.50 6.36
C LEU A 94 -3.49 0.76 5.71
N GLU A 95 -3.58 1.90 6.40
CA GLU A 95 -2.90 3.13 5.97
C GLU A 95 -1.38 2.91 5.96
N SER A 96 -0.81 3.11 4.78
CA SER A 96 0.62 3.14 4.56
C SER A 96 1.27 4.28 5.37
N PRO A 97 2.56 4.20 5.74
CA PRO A 97 3.25 5.30 6.40
C PRO A 97 3.09 6.66 5.69
N GLY A 98 3.07 6.66 4.35
CA GLY A 98 2.85 7.82 3.51
C GLY A 98 1.41 8.29 3.52
N GLN A 99 0.42 7.39 3.56
CA GLN A 99 -0.98 7.76 3.76
C GLN A 99 -1.19 8.40 5.14
N LYS A 100 -0.57 7.84 6.19
CA LYS A 100 -0.55 8.43 7.53
C LYS A 100 0.08 9.82 7.51
N TRP A 101 1.20 9.96 6.82
CA TRP A 101 1.87 11.25 6.67
C TRP A 101 1.00 12.26 5.91
N TRP A 102 0.37 11.86 4.81
CA TRP A 102 -0.54 12.69 4.00
C TRP A 102 -1.73 13.19 4.83
N ASN A 103 -2.32 12.31 5.65
CA ASN A 103 -3.42 12.65 6.54
C ASN A 103 -2.96 13.59 7.66
N ALA A 104 -1.77 13.38 8.22
CA ALA A 104 -1.19 14.24 9.24
C ALA A 104 -0.78 15.62 8.67
N ALA A 105 -0.24 15.68 7.46
CA ALA A 105 0.09 16.92 6.76
C ALA A 105 -1.15 17.80 6.59
N ALA A 106 -2.29 17.21 6.23
CA ALA A 106 -3.55 17.93 6.13
C ALA A 106 -3.99 18.56 7.47
N LYS A 107 -3.78 17.84 8.57
CA LYS A 107 -4.10 18.34 9.92
C LYS A 107 -3.16 19.47 10.36
N MET A 108 -1.88 19.40 9.96
CA MET A 108 -0.85 20.35 10.37
C MET A 108 -0.79 21.61 9.50
N TRP A 109 -0.92 21.46 8.19
CA TRP A 109 -0.81 22.56 7.22
C TRP A 109 -2.17 23.06 6.71
N GLY A 110 -3.23 22.26 6.86
CA GLY A 110 -4.50 22.47 6.17
C GLY A 110 -4.55 21.73 4.83
N TYR A 111 -5.76 21.36 4.42
CA TYR A 111 -6.01 20.60 3.18
C TYR A 111 -5.52 21.34 1.93
N ASP A 112 -5.76 22.65 1.85
CA ASP A 112 -5.42 23.46 0.68
C ASP A 112 -3.90 23.53 0.48
N VAL A 113 -3.16 23.84 1.56
CA VAL A 113 -1.69 23.94 1.52
C VAL A 113 -1.07 22.60 1.15
N ARG A 114 -1.51 21.50 1.78
CA ARG A 114 -1.03 20.15 1.43
C ARG A 114 -1.29 19.85 -0.05
N ASN A 115 -2.51 20.07 -0.54
CA ASN A 115 -2.88 19.77 -1.92
C ASN A 115 -2.13 20.62 -2.94
N GLN A 116 -1.74 21.85 -2.57
CA GLN A 116 -0.94 22.72 -3.43
C GLN A 116 0.53 22.30 -3.49
N LEU A 117 1.08 21.79 -2.38
CA LEU A 117 2.50 21.49 -2.26
C LEU A 117 2.86 20.04 -2.60
N VAL A 118 1.99 19.09 -2.29
CA VAL A 118 2.27 17.67 -2.48
C VAL A 118 1.60 17.19 -3.76
N ALA A 119 2.42 16.84 -4.75
CA ALA A 119 1.98 16.34 -6.04
C ALA A 119 1.55 14.86 -5.96
N ASP A 120 2.31 14.04 -5.23
CA ASP A 120 2.03 12.61 -5.09
C ASP A 120 2.68 12.04 -3.82
N VAL A 121 2.14 10.94 -3.31
CA VAL A 121 2.79 10.08 -2.32
C VAL A 121 2.82 8.68 -2.93
N PHE A 122 4.01 8.20 -3.29
CA PHE A 122 4.16 7.00 -4.10
C PHE A 122 5.13 6.01 -3.46
N TYR A 123 5.02 4.75 -3.89
CA TYR A 123 5.88 3.66 -3.44
C TYR A 123 6.81 3.25 -4.58
N SER A 124 8.11 3.15 -4.29
CA SER A 124 9.13 2.65 -5.21
C SER A 124 10.14 1.81 -4.44
N ASP A 125 10.42 0.60 -4.93
CA ASP A 125 11.51 -0.26 -4.45
C ASP A 125 11.58 -0.43 -2.92
N GLY A 126 10.46 -0.75 -2.26
CA GLY A 126 10.45 -0.97 -0.82
C GLY A 126 10.24 0.28 0.03
N THR A 127 10.22 1.47 -0.60
CA THR A 127 10.26 2.75 0.12
C THR A 127 9.14 3.68 -0.37
N GLU A 128 8.49 4.37 0.58
CA GLU A 128 7.52 5.42 0.26
C GLU A 128 8.19 6.79 0.15
N PHE A 129 7.80 7.53 -0.86
CA PHE A 129 8.29 8.86 -1.20
C PHE A 129 7.14 9.85 -1.28
N ILE A 130 7.46 11.10 -0.99
CA ILE A 130 6.57 12.25 -1.16
C ILE A 130 7.17 13.09 -2.28
N LYS A 131 6.39 13.32 -3.32
CA LYS A 131 6.72 14.21 -4.42
C LYS A 131 6.06 15.55 -4.21
N PHE A 132 6.85 16.61 -4.25
CA PHE A 132 6.36 17.98 -4.14
C PHE A 132 6.17 18.60 -5.52
N THR A 133 5.30 19.62 -5.61
CA THR A 133 5.01 20.35 -6.85
C THR A 133 6.20 21.16 -7.35
N ASN A 134 7.18 21.48 -6.50
CA ASN A 134 8.47 22.06 -6.89
C ASN A 134 9.45 21.05 -7.51
N GLY A 135 9.04 19.79 -7.70
CA GLY A 135 9.83 18.72 -8.31
C GLY A 135 10.80 18.01 -7.36
N LYS A 136 10.88 18.43 -6.08
CA LYS A 136 11.68 17.75 -5.07
C LYS A 136 10.96 16.50 -4.55
N GLU A 137 11.74 15.53 -4.09
CA GLU A 137 11.25 14.27 -3.55
C GLU A 137 11.98 13.95 -2.23
N ILE A 138 11.25 13.44 -1.24
CA ILE A 138 11.83 12.94 0.02
C ILE A 138 11.19 11.61 0.40
N THR A 139 11.91 10.78 1.16
CA THR A 139 11.29 9.58 1.74
C THR A 139 10.30 10.00 2.83
N VAL A 140 9.21 9.24 2.96
CA VAL A 140 8.22 9.43 4.04
C VAL A 140 8.89 9.34 5.41
N GLU A 141 9.85 8.42 5.59
CA GLU A 141 10.62 8.31 6.83
C GLU A 141 11.38 9.61 7.15
N THR A 142 12.04 10.20 6.15
CA THR A 142 12.75 11.48 6.32
C THR A 142 11.77 12.60 6.66
N ALA A 143 10.61 12.62 6.00
CA ALA A 143 9.56 13.61 6.25
C ALA A 143 9.06 13.57 7.70
N TRP A 144 8.88 12.38 8.27
CA TRP A 144 8.55 12.22 9.68
C TRP A 144 9.66 12.73 10.59
N ARG A 145 10.93 12.40 10.30
CA ARG A 145 12.08 12.86 11.08
C ARG A 145 12.31 14.37 11.04
N TRP A 146 11.96 15.01 9.93
CA TRP A 146 12.13 16.45 9.73
C TRP A 146 11.02 17.29 10.34
N GLU A 147 9.91 16.64 10.70
CA GLU A 147 8.68 17.29 11.17
C GLU A 147 8.07 18.26 10.13
N PHE A 148 6.79 18.60 10.32
CA PHE A 148 6.01 19.33 9.34
C PHE A 148 6.50 20.75 9.04
N GLY A 149 7.20 21.41 9.97
CA GLY A 149 7.73 22.76 9.74
C GLY A 149 8.84 22.78 8.69
N ARG A 150 9.85 21.93 8.84
CA ARG A 150 10.98 21.87 7.91
C ARG A 150 10.57 21.31 6.54
N VAL A 151 9.65 20.35 6.52
CA VAL A 151 9.14 19.82 5.24
C VAL A 151 8.36 20.89 4.48
N LEU A 152 7.63 21.78 5.17
CA LEU A 152 6.94 22.89 4.54
C LEU A 152 7.92 23.85 3.85
N GLU A 153 9.01 24.24 4.52
CA GLU A 153 10.07 25.08 3.94
C GLU A 153 10.74 24.39 2.73
N TYR A 154 11.00 23.10 2.85
CA TYR A 154 11.59 22.30 1.78
C TYR A 154 10.67 22.24 0.53
N ALA A 155 9.37 22.06 0.74
CA ALA A 155 8.37 22.00 -0.31
C ALA A 155 8.05 23.37 -0.95
N SER A 156 8.24 24.47 -0.20
CA SER A 156 7.91 25.84 -0.66
C SER A 156 9.10 26.57 -1.30
N SER A 157 10.31 26.01 -1.20
CA SER A 157 11.55 26.58 -1.75
C SER A 157 11.86 26.13 -3.16
#